data_AF-A0A1A8NHB5-F1
#
_entry.id   AF-A0A1A8NHB5-F1
#
_cell.length_a   1.000
_cell.length_b   1.000
_cell.length_c   1.000
_cell.angle_alpha   90.00
_cell.angle_beta   90.00
_cell.angle_gamma   90.00
#
_symmetry.space_group_name_H-M   'P 1'
#
loop_
_entity.id
_entity.type
_entity.pdbx_description
1 polymer ?
#
loop_
_entity_poly.entity_id
_entity_poly.type
_entity_poly.pdbx_seq_one_letter_code
_entity_poly.pdbx_strand_id
1 'polypeptide(L)' 'NNPKHRIGVAIGKEILDLSVIKSLFVGPVMSRHQDVFDQSTLNAFMALGYEAWKETRRTLQALLSVNNSTLRDDVS' A
#
# COMPACT_ATOMS: atom_id res chain seq x y z
N ASN A 1 3.31 2.20 -20.77
CA ASN A 1 2.84 3.50 -20.24
C ASN A 1 1.50 3.28 -19.56
N ASN A 2 1.34 3.57 -18.27
CA ASN A 2 0.06 3.40 -17.56
C ASN A 2 -0.55 4.79 -17.27
N PRO A 3 -1.61 5.21 -18.00
CA PRO A 3 -2.21 6.53 -17.85
C PRO A 3 -3.11 6.65 -16.61
N LYS A 4 -3.42 5.54 -15.93
CA LYS A 4 -4.28 5.54 -14.74
C LYS A 4 -3.51 6.11 -13.55
N HIS A 5 -4.06 7.16 -12.96
CA HIS A 5 -3.62 7.69 -11.67
C HIS A 5 -3.89 6.67 -10.57
N ARG A 6 -2.92 6.49 -9.66
CA ARG A 6 -2.95 5.48 -8.61
C ARG A 6 -2.22 5.96 -7.37
N ILE A 7 -2.57 5.37 -6.24
CA ILE A 7 -1.99 5.72 -4.95
C ILE A 7 -0.60 5.08 -4.86
N GLY A 8 0.40 5.91 -4.57
CA GLY A 8 1.77 5.48 -4.40
C GLY A 8 2.40 6.03 -3.12
N VAL A 9 3.41 5.31 -2.62
CA VAL A 9 4.25 5.73 -1.49
C VAL A 9 5.67 5.93 -1.99
N ALA A 10 6.22 7.12 -1.81
CA ALA A 10 7.60 7.42 -2.18
C ALA A 10 8.59 6.76 -1.21
N ILE A 11 9.58 6.04 -1.75
CA ILE A 11 10.66 5.38 -1.01
C ILE A 11 11.98 5.67 -1.72
N GLY A 12 12.81 6.54 -1.15
CA GLY A 12 14.06 6.96 -1.79
C GLY A 12 13.80 7.63 -3.15
N LYS A 13 14.22 6.98 -4.24
CA LYS A 13 14.03 7.46 -5.62
C LYS A 13 12.86 6.78 -6.34
N GLU A 14 12.19 5.84 -5.68
CA GLU A 14 11.16 5.00 -6.26
C GLU A 14 9.78 5.34 -5.67
N ILE A 15 8.74 4.86 -6.35
CA ILE A 15 7.35 4.94 -5.87
C ILE A 15 6.81 3.51 -5.83
N LEU A 16 6.38 3.08 -4.64
CA LEU A 16 5.66 1.84 -4.45
C LEU A 16 4.19 2.04 -4.78
N ASP A 17 3.70 1.34 -5.80
CA ASP A 17 2.30 1.36 -6.21
C ASP A 17 1.44 0.49 -5.29
N LEU A 18 0.54 1.11 -4.52
CA LEU A 18 -0.27 0.39 -3.54
C LEU A 18 -1.33 -0.50 -4.18
N SER A 19 -1.75 -0.21 -5.41
CA SER A 19 -2.77 -1.03 -6.11
C SER A 19 -2.25 -2.43 -6.44
N VAL A 20 -0.93 -2.55 -6.66
CA VAL A 20 -0.25 -3.82 -6.98
C VAL A 20 -0.12 -4.71 -5.74
N ILE A 21 0.18 -4.10 -4.59
CA ILE A 21 0.45 -4.83 -3.35
C ILE A 21 -0.73 -4.84 -2.36
N LYS A 22 -1.91 -4.35 -2.78
CA LYS A 22 -3.09 -4.21 -1.90
C LYS A 22 -3.49 -5.50 -1.19
N SER A 23 -3.27 -6.65 -1.82
CA SER A 23 -3.57 -7.98 -1.26
C SER A 23 -2.75 -8.30 -0.02
N LEU A 24 -1.58 -7.67 0.16
CA LEU A 24 -0.71 -7.85 1.32
C LEU A 24 -1.22 -7.13 2.58
N PHE A 25 -2.23 -6.26 2.45
CA PHE A 25 -2.85 -5.57 3.57
C PHE A 25 -3.95 -6.42 4.22
N VAL A 26 -3.53 -7.51 4.87
CA VAL A 26 -4.41 -8.54 5.47
C VAL A 26 -4.78 -8.29 6.93
N GLY A 27 -4.50 -7.09 7.46
CA GLY A 27 -4.80 -6.76 8.85
C GLY A 27 -6.31 -6.56 9.11
N PRO A 28 -6.71 -6.47 10.38
CA PRO A 28 -8.12 -6.48 10.79
C PRO A 28 -8.93 -5.31 10.21
N VAL A 29 -8.29 -4.16 9.95
CA VAL A 29 -8.95 -3.00 9.35
C VAL A 29 -8.85 -3.06 7.83
N MET A 30 -7.64 -3.18 7.27
CA MET A 30 -7.43 -3.01 5.84
C MET A 30 -7.93 -4.18 5.00
N SER A 31 -8.05 -5.38 5.55
CA SER A 31 -8.54 -6.56 4.81
C SER A 31 -9.93 -6.36 4.18
N ARG A 32 -10.76 -5.45 4.71
CA ARG A 32 -12.10 -5.15 4.20
C ARG A 32 -12.17 -3.91 3.30
N HIS A 33 -11.06 -3.19 3.15
CA HIS A 33 -10.99 -1.87 2.51
C HIS A 33 -9.80 -1.76 1.54
N GLN A 34 -9.28 -2.87 1.01
CA GLN A 34 -8.13 -2.86 0.10
C GLN A 34 -8.44 -2.15 -1.23
N ASP A 35 -9.71 -2.09 -1.63
CA ASP A 35 -10.21 -1.45 -2.85
C ASP A 35 -9.92 0.06 -2.89
N VAL A 36 -9.72 0.70 -1.73
CA VAL A 36 -9.34 2.12 -1.68
C VAL A 36 -8.00 2.39 -2.37
N PHE A 37 -7.12 1.39 -2.47
CA PHE A 37 -5.83 1.51 -3.15
C PHE A 37 -5.94 1.47 -4.69
N ASP A 38 -7.09 1.07 -5.24
CA ASP A 38 -7.35 1.10 -6.69
C ASP A 38 -7.87 2.45 -7.20
N GLN A 39 -8.18 3.36 -6.26
CA GLN A 39 -8.74 4.67 -6.54
C GLN A 39 -7.69 5.62 -7.13
N SER A 40 -8.14 6.57 -7.95
CA SER A 40 -7.27 7.60 -8.54
C SER A 40 -6.88 8.71 -7.58
N THR A 41 -7.51 8.77 -6.40
CA THR A 41 -7.33 9.81 -5.39
C THR A 41 -7.28 9.22 -3.98
N LEU A 42 -6.63 9.91 -3.05
CA LEU A 42 -6.49 9.47 -1.66
C LEU A 42 -7.79 9.57 -0.83
N ASN A 43 -8.84 10.25 -1.30
CA ASN A 43 -10.01 10.60 -0.50
C ASN A 43 -10.67 9.42 0.21
N ALA A 44 -10.88 8.30 -0.50
CA ALA A 44 -11.48 7.10 0.09
C ALA A 44 -10.61 6.51 1.20
N PHE A 45 -9.29 6.45 0.99
CA PHE A 45 -8.34 6.00 2.00
C PHE A 45 -8.28 6.95 3.21
N MET A 46 -8.32 8.27 2.96
CA MET A 46 -8.37 9.28 4.02
C MET A 46 -9.65 9.16 4.86
N ALA A 47 -10.79 8.79 4.26
CA ALA A 47 -12.04 8.65 4.99
C ALA A 47 -12.05 7.47 5.99
N LEU A 48 -11.17 6.48 5.86
CA LEU A 48 -11.08 5.34 6.78
C LEU A 48 -10.56 5.71 8.18
N GLY A 49 -9.86 6.83 8.30
CA GLY A 49 -9.38 7.35 9.57
C GLY A 49 -8.14 6.65 10.14
N TYR A 50 -7.82 7.04 11.38
CA TYR A 50 -6.51 6.82 11.99
C TYR A 50 -6.07 5.36 12.07
N GLU A 51 -6.96 4.43 12.45
CA GLU A 51 -6.59 3.02 12.60
C GLU A 51 -6.20 2.37 11.27
N ALA A 52 -6.90 2.70 10.18
CA ALA A 52 -6.55 2.25 8.84
C ALA A 52 -5.18 2.77 8.39
N TRP A 53 -4.89 4.04 8.67
CA TRP A 53 -3.60 4.66 8.32
C TRP A 53 -2.44 4.06 9.13
N LYS A 54 -2.67 3.84 10.42
CA LYS A 54 -1.69 3.23 11.34
C LYS A 54 -1.38 1.80 10.91
N GLU A 55 -2.39 1.01 10.58
CA GLU A 55 -2.23 -0.34 10.06
C GLU A 55 -1.47 -0.33 8.72
N THR A 56 -1.90 0.50 7.77
CA THR A 56 -1.25 0.67 6.47
C THR A 56 0.24 1.02 6.62
N ARG A 57 0.56 2.00 7.48
CA ARG A 57 1.94 2.41 7.76
C ARG A 57 2.77 1.25 8.34
N ARG A 58 2.21 0.50 9.30
CA ARG A 58 2.90 -0.64 9.91
C ARG A 58 3.21 -1.73 8.89
N THR A 59 2.24 -2.06 8.03
CA THR A 59 2.41 -3.05 6.96
C THR A 59 3.48 -2.60 5.97
N LEU A 60 3.45 -1.34 5.53
CA LEU A 60 4.48 -0.79 4.62
C LEU A 60 5.88 -0.84 5.24
N GLN A 61 6.03 -0.44 6.50
CA GLN A 61 7.30 -0.51 7.22
C GLN A 61 7.83 -1.94 7.31
N ALA A 62 6.94 -2.92 7.55
CA ALA A 62 7.32 -4.33 7.59
C ALA A 62 7.75 -4.84 6.21
N LEU A 63 6.99 -4.53 5.15
CA LEU A 63 7.27 -4.97 3.77
C LEU A 63 8.56 -4.37 3.20
N LEU A 64 8.88 -3.13 3.58
CA LEU A 64 10.06 -2.40 3.10
C LEU A 64 11.27 -2.53 4.02
N SER A 65 11.16 -3.34 5.08
CA SER A 65 12.29 -3.64 5.95
C SER A 65 13.35 -4.44 5.20
N VAL A 66 14.62 -4.12 5.41
CA VAL A 66 15.77 -4.84 4.80
C VAL A 66 15.76 -6.33 5.14
N ASN A 67 15.16 -6.69 6.26
CA ASN A 67 15.03 -8.07 6.73
C ASN A 67 13.78 -8.80 6.21
N ASN A 68 12.97 -8.16 5.37
CA ASN A 68 11.78 -8.75 4.78
C ASN A 68 11.99 -9.02 3.28
N SER A 69 11.92 -10.29 2.89
CA SER A 69 12.08 -10.72 1.51
C SER A 69 10.81 -10.62 0.67
N THR A 70 9.62 -10.41 1.27
CA THR A 70 8.33 -10.47 0.56
C THR A 70 8.28 -9.59 -0.69
N LEU A 71 8.76 -8.35 -0.63
CA LEU A 71 8.83 -7.48 -1.82
C LEU A 71 10.18 -7.53 -2.54
N ARG A 72 11.27 -7.81 -1.81
CA ARG A 72 12.63 -7.78 -2.38
C ARG A 72 12.88 -8.93 -3.34
N ASP A 73 12.35 -10.10 -3.00
CA ASP A 73 12.60 -11.35 -3.73
C ASP A 73 11.43 -11.66 -4.70
N ASP A 74 10.35 -10.86 -4.68
CA ASP A 74 9.23 -10.90 -5.62
C ASP A 74 9.56 -10.08 -6.88
N VAL A 75 10.47 -10.61 -7.68
CA VAL A 75 10.88 -10.05 -8.98
C VAL A 75 10.31 -10.95 -10.08
N SER A 76 9.03 -10.76 -10.40
CA SER A 76 8.37 -11.42 -11.54
C SER A 76 8.18 -10.48 -12.72
#